data_AF-W8S4W2-F1
#
_entry.id   AF-W8S4W2-F1
#
_cell.length_a   1.000
_cell.length_b   1.000
_cell.length_c   1.000
_cell.angle_alpha   90.00
_cell.angle_beta   90.00
_cell.angle_gamma   90.00
#
_symmetry.space_group_name_H-M   'P 1'
#
loop_
_entity.id
_entity.type
_entity.pdbx_description
1 polymer ?
#
loop_
_entity_poly.entity_id
_entity_poly.type
_entity_poly.pdbx_seq_one_letter_code
_entity_poly.pdbx_strand_id
1 'polypeptide(L)'
;MDTTILLHWAEFAVRWLHVITAIAWIGSSFYFIALDLGLVRDPRPASGADGEEWQVHGGGFYHIQKYMVAPSQMPEHLTWFKWESYWTWLSGFALLVLVYWVGAELYLIDWTVMELAPWQAIGLSALSLVVGWVIYDLLCKSRLGDSPTVLMLLLFALLVVMAWGYTQVFSGRAALLHLGAFTATIMTANVAIIIIPNQKIVVADLKAGRTPDPKYGKIAKLRSTHNNYLTLPVIFLMLSNHYPLAFASEFNWLIAALVFLMGVTIRHFFNTMHARGGYRWWTWGATAAIFGAIVWLSVVPLADAPQQEVRVNPAFQPFVEHDDFLQVADIIMARCSMCHAEEVYWPGLAVAPGGVMLDSEARIASHARDIYLQAGVDPRHAARQPVLHRRGRARRDPGMVSGGHRRRDLRKKARRAECRHPETT
;
A
#
# COMPACT_ATOMS: atom_id res chain seq x y z
N MET A 1 25.66 4.87 -12.94
CA MET A 1 24.41 5.43 -12.40
C MET A 1 24.25 4.87 -10.99
N ASP A 2 23.95 5.70 -10.00
CA ASP A 2 23.81 5.28 -8.61
C ASP A 2 22.73 4.20 -8.49
N THR A 3 23.05 3.07 -7.85
CA THR A 3 22.13 1.94 -7.61
C THR A 3 20.87 2.41 -6.89
N THR A 4 21.00 3.38 -5.99
CA THR A 4 19.88 4.01 -5.26
C THR A 4 18.91 4.67 -6.24
N ILE A 5 19.42 5.47 -7.19
CA ILE A 5 18.60 6.15 -8.20
C ILE A 5 17.87 5.13 -9.09
N LEU A 6 18.58 4.08 -9.52
CA LEU A 6 17.99 2.99 -10.31
C LEU A 6 16.84 2.28 -9.57
N LEU A 7 17.02 2.00 -8.29
CA LEU A 7 16.03 1.32 -7.46
C LEU A 7 14.76 2.17 -7.30
N HIS A 8 14.89 3.48 -7.07
CA HIS A 8 13.72 4.37 -6.98
C HIS A 8 12.95 4.50 -8.29
N TRP A 9 13.63 4.54 -9.44
CA TRP A 9 12.95 4.50 -10.73
C TRP A 9 12.24 3.16 -10.96
N ALA A 10 12.84 2.04 -10.53
CA ALA A 10 12.19 0.74 -10.58
C ALA A 10 10.94 0.71 -9.67
N GLU A 11 11.03 1.15 -8.42
CA GLU A 11 9.89 1.29 -7.51
C GLU A 11 8.77 2.13 -8.13
N PHE A 12 9.11 3.27 -8.73
CA PHE A 12 8.14 4.16 -9.37
C PHE A 12 7.46 3.49 -10.57
N ALA A 13 8.23 2.83 -11.45
CA ALA A 13 7.70 2.14 -12.62
C ALA A 13 6.77 0.98 -12.22
N VAL A 14 7.16 0.17 -11.23
CA VAL A 14 6.33 -0.95 -10.75
C VAL A 14 5.09 -0.42 -10.03
N ARG A 15 5.18 0.68 -9.27
CA ARG A 15 4.02 1.31 -8.62
C ARG A 15 3.03 1.82 -9.65
N TRP A 16 3.53 2.46 -10.70
CA TRP A 16 2.69 2.95 -11.80
C TRP A 16 1.96 1.80 -12.50
N LEU A 17 2.67 0.71 -12.83
CA LEU A 17 2.07 -0.51 -13.36
C LEU A 17 1.01 -1.09 -12.41
N HIS A 18 1.34 -1.20 -11.12
CA HIS A 18 0.45 -1.77 -10.12
C HIS A 18 -0.87 -1.02 -10.03
N VAL A 19 -0.83 0.32 -9.95
CA VAL A 19 -2.03 1.15 -9.91
C VAL A 19 -2.90 0.95 -11.16
N ILE A 20 -2.31 0.92 -12.35
CA ILE A 20 -3.06 0.67 -13.60
C ILE A 20 -3.76 -0.69 -13.56
N THR A 21 -3.03 -1.74 -13.21
CA THR A 21 -3.58 -3.10 -13.17
C THR A 21 -4.65 -3.26 -12.10
N ALA A 22 -4.47 -2.64 -10.93
CA ALA A 22 -5.46 -2.62 -9.85
C ALA A 22 -6.76 -1.91 -10.27
N ILE A 23 -6.67 -0.77 -10.97
CA ILE A 23 -7.85 -0.08 -11.51
C ILE A 23 -8.59 -0.98 -12.50
N ALA A 24 -7.87 -1.64 -13.41
CA ALA A 24 -8.47 -2.56 -14.37
C ALA A 24 -9.18 -3.75 -13.68
N TRP A 25 -8.54 -4.35 -12.68
CA TRP A 25 -9.10 -5.51 -11.98
C TRP A 25 -10.29 -5.16 -11.08
N ILE A 26 -10.17 -4.10 -10.27
CA ILE A 26 -11.26 -3.70 -9.40
C ILE A 26 -12.44 -3.15 -10.21
N GLY A 27 -12.17 -2.35 -11.25
CA GLY A 27 -13.20 -1.83 -12.14
C GLY A 27 -13.99 -2.94 -12.83
N SER A 28 -13.28 -3.92 -13.42
CA SER A 28 -13.95 -5.09 -14.03
C SER A 28 -14.72 -5.92 -13.00
N SER A 29 -14.17 -6.13 -11.80
CA SER A 29 -14.85 -6.86 -10.74
C SER A 29 -16.17 -6.19 -10.33
N PHE A 30 -16.17 -4.87 -10.13
CA PHE A 30 -17.40 -4.13 -9.81
C PHE A 30 -18.40 -4.15 -10.95
N TYR A 31 -17.94 -4.01 -12.19
CA TYR A 31 -18.79 -4.10 -13.37
C TYR A 31 -19.48 -5.48 -13.47
N PHE A 32 -18.73 -6.58 -13.38
CA PHE A 32 -19.31 -7.92 -13.49
C PHE A 32 -20.29 -8.25 -12.37
N ILE A 33 -20.02 -7.81 -11.14
CA ILE A 33 -20.98 -7.98 -10.04
C ILE A 33 -22.25 -7.16 -10.26
N ALA A 34 -22.12 -5.91 -10.72
CA ALA A 34 -23.27 -5.06 -11.03
C ALA A 34 -24.10 -5.67 -12.16
N LEU A 35 -23.46 -6.15 -13.23
CA LEU A 35 -24.09 -6.85 -14.33
C LEU A 35 -24.83 -8.11 -13.85
N ASP A 36 -24.16 -8.99 -13.10
CA ASP A 36 -24.74 -10.27 -12.67
C ASP A 36 -25.97 -10.12 -11.76
N LEU A 37 -25.93 -9.12 -10.89
CA LEU A 37 -27.04 -8.77 -10.00
C LEU A 37 -28.16 -8.00 -10.74
N GLY A 38 -27.80 -7.21 -11.75
CA GLY A 38 -28.73 -6.37 -12.53
C GLY A 38 -29.59 -7.12 -13.54
N LEU A 39 -29.14 -8.31 -13.99
CA LEU A 39 -29.79 -9.14 -15.01
C LEU A 39 -31.32 -9.22 -14.81
N VAL A 40 -32.04 -8.88 -15.87
CA VAL A 40 -33.48 -9.11 -15.97
C VAL A 40 -33.69 -10.59 -16.30
N ARG A 41 -34.42 -11.29 -15.44
CA ARG A 41 -34.69 -12.74 -15.59
C ARG A 41 -36.14 -12.95 -16.01
N ASP A 42 -36.33 -13.45 -17.22
CA ASP A 42 -37.63 -13.91 -17.73
C ASP A 42 -37.82 -15.39 -17.33
N PRO A 43 -38.97 -15.81 -16.79
CA PRO A 43 -39.27 -17.22 -16.52
C PRO A 43 -39.19 -18.14 -17.75
N ARG A 44 -39.39 -17.62 -18.98
CA ARG A 44 -39.33 -18.39 -20.24
C ARG A 44 -38.66 -17.58 -21.37
N PRO A 45 -37.36 -17.32 -21.28
CA PRO A 45 -36.66 -16.53 -22.27
C PRO A 45 -36.55 -17.32 -23.58
N ALA A 46 -36.94 -16.68 -24.69
CA ALA A 46 -36.88 -17.29 -26.02
C ALA A 46 -35.45 -17.70 -26.43
N SER A 47 -34.42 -17.07 -25.84
CA SER A 47 -33.00 -17.36 -26.09
C SER A 47 -32.45 -18.53 -25.27
N GLY A 48 -33.16 -19.01 -24.25
CA GLY A 48 -32.64 -20.01 -23.30
C GLY A 48 -31.59 -19.48 -22.31
N ALA A 49 -31.40 -18.15 -22.21
CA ALA A 49 -30.55 -17.51 -21.22
C ALA A 49 -31.16 -17.56 -19.80
N ASP A 50 -30.36 -17.50 -18.74
CA ASP A 50 -30.85 -17.32 -17.36
C ASP A 50 -31.33 -15.89 -17.10
N GLY A 51 -30.70 -14.92 -17.78
CA GLY A 51 -31.07 -13.52 -17.72
C GLY A 51 -30.33 -12.70 -18.76
N GLU A 52 -30.82 -11.49 -18.97
CA GLU A 52 -30.27 -10.55 -19.94
C GLU A 52 -30.20 -9.12 -19.41
N GLU A 53 -29.34 -8.31 -20.03
CA GLU A 53 -29.24 -6.89 -19.74
C GLU A 53 -28.92 -6.11 -21.01
N TRP A 54 -29.46 -4.89 -21.09
CA TRP A 54 -29.18 -3.95 -22.16
C TRP A 54 -28.36 -2.78 -21.62
N GLN A 55 -27.22 -2.52 -22.23
CA GLN A 55 -26.31 -1.45 -21.80
C GLN A 55 -25.97 -0.52 -22.95
N VAL A 56 -25.76 0.75 -22.66
CA VAL A 56 -25.32 1.75 -23.64
C VAL A 56 -23.92 2.22 -23.28
N HIS A 57 -23.01 2.21 -24.26
CA HIS A 57 -21.68 2.78 -24.09
C HIS A 57 -21.09 3.16 -25.46
N GLY A 58 -20.34 4.26 -25.52
CA GLY A 58 -19.64 4.69 -26.73
C GLY A 58 -20.55 4.94 -27.95
N GLY A 59 -21.83 5.28 -27.73
CA GLY A 59 -22.81 5.52 -28.79
C GLY A 59 -23.49 4.27 -29.34
N GLY A 60 -23.22 3.08 -28.79
CA GLY A 60 -23.87 1.81 -29.20
C GLY A 60 -24.60 1.11 -28.05
N PHE A 61 -25.35 0.07 -28.40
CA PHE A 61 -26.11 -0.79 -27.47
C PHE A 61 -25.49 -2.18 -27.40
N TYR A 62 -25.34 -2.70 -26.19
CA TYR A 62 -24.89 -4.05 -25.89
C TYR A 62 -26.08 -4.85 -25.36
N HIS A 63 -26.36 -5.99 -25.98
CA HIS A 63 -27.29 -6.99 -25.46
C HIS A 63 -26.50 -8.14 -24.88
N ILE A 64 -26.49 -8.25 -23.55
CA ILE A 64 -25.69 -9.23 -22.83
C ILE A 64 -26.64 -10.30 -22.30
N GLN A 65 -26.39 -11.55 -22.70
CA GLN A 65 -27.17 -12.70 -22.26
C GLN A 65 -26.28 -13.66 -21.47
N LYS A 66 -26.72 -14.02 -20.26
CA LYS A 66 -26.00 -14.97 -19.41
C LYS A 66 -26.64 -16.34 -19.52
N TYR A 67 -25.85 -17.36 -19.84
CA TYR A 67 -26.31 -18.73 -19.95
C TYR A 67 -25.78 -19.58 -18.77
N MET A 68 -26.64 -20.44 -18.21
CA MET A 68 -26.25 -21.43 -17.19
C MET A 68 -25.95 -22.81 -17.80
N VAL A 69 -26.39 -23.03 -19.04
CA VAL A 69 -26.11 -24.21 -19.89
C VAL A 69 -25.50 -23.74 -21.22
N ALA A 70 -25.06 -24.66 -22.07
CA ALA A 70 -24.50 -24.28 -23.38
C ALA A 70 -25.58 -23.54 -24.18
N PRO A 71 -25.27 -22.38 -24.78
CA PRO A 71 -26.12 -21.85 -25.83
C PRO A 71 -26.14 -22.81 -27.02
N SER A 72 -27.17 -22.70 -27.86
CA SER A 72 -27.32 -23.52 -29.07
C SER A 72 -26.13 -23.40 -30.03
N GLN A 73 -25.44 -22.27 -30.00
CA GLN A 73 -24.18 -22.04 -30.71
C GLN A 73 -23.16 -21.43 -29.75
N MET A 74 -22.14 -22.21 -29.36
CA MET A 74 -21.05 -21.70 -28.54
C MET A 74 -20.03 -20.98 -29.44
N PRO A 75 -19.72 -19.68 -29.21
CA PRO A 75 -18.72 -18.98 -29.99
C PRO A 75 -17.33 -19.60 -29.82
N GLU A 76 -16.54 -19.59 -30.89
CA GLU A 76 -15.15 -20.08 -30.86
C GLU A 76 -14.26 -19.19 -30.00
N HIS A 77 -14.49 -17.87 -30.05
CA HIS A 77 -13.74 -16.86 -29.32
C HIS A 77 -14.36 -16.58 -27.94
N LEU A 78 -13.59 -16.82 -26.88
CA LEU A 78 -13.97 -16.54 -25.49
C LEU A 78 -12.91 -15.65 -24.83
N THR A 79 -13.35 -14.48 -24.35
CA THR A 79 -12.50 -13.57 -23.58
C THR A 79 -12.49 -13.97 -22.11
N TRP A 80 -11.30 -14.13 -21.54
CA TRP A 80 -11.11 -14.53 -20.15
C TRP A 80 -10.54 -13.38 -19.31
N PHE A 81 -11.37 -12.83 -18.42
CA PHE A 81 -10.99 -11.76 -17.49
C PHE A 81 -10.21 -12.34 -16.30
N LYS A 82 -8.92 -12.60 -16.51
CA LYS A 82 -8.00 -13.15 -15.51
C LYS A 82 -6.71 -12.37 -15.38
N TRP A 83 -6.29 -11.71 -16.46
CA TRP A 83 -4.99 -11.06 -16.55
C TRP A 83 -4.90 -9.83 -15.66
N GLU A 84 -6.01 -9.13 -15.48
CA GLU A 84 -6.13 -7.97 -14.61
C GLU A 84 -5.77 -8.36 -13.17
N SER A 85 -6.34 -9.48 -12.67
CA SER A 85 -6.03 -10.01 -11.35
C SER A 85 -4.57 -10.47 -11.25
N TYR A 86 -4.09 -11.22 -12.25
CA TYR A 86 -2.74 -11.80 -12.21
C TYR A 86 -1.66 -10.71 -12.22
N TRP A 87 -1.80 -9.71 -13.08
CA TRP A 87 -0.85 -8.61 -13.15
C TRP A 87 -0.95 -7.68 -11.94
N THR A 88 -2.14 -7.50 -11.36
CA THR A 88 -2.27 -6.76 -10.09
C THR A 88 -1.48 -7.44 -8.97
N TRP A 89 -1.60 -8.76 -8.84
CA TRP A 89 -0.85 -9.49 -7.82
C TRP A 89 0.64 -9.54 -8.12
N LEU A 90 1.06 -9.82 -9.36
CA LEU A 90 2.47 -9.86 -9.74
C LEU A 90 3.17 -8.52 -9.48
N SER A 91 2.55 -7.41 -9.89
CA SER A 91 3.09 -6.07 -9.64
C SER A 91 3.05 -5.68 -8.16
N GLY A 92 1.99 -6.06 -7.44
CA GLY A 92 1.88 -5.82 -5.99
C GLY A 92 2.90 -6.63 -5.18
N PHE A 93 3.13 -7.88 -5.56
CA PHE A 93 4.17 -8.74 -4.98
C PHE A 93 5.57 -8.19 -5.30
N ALA A 94 5.79 -7.72 -6.54
CA ALA A 94 7.03 -7.04 -6.88
C ALA A 94 7.27 -5.78 -6.01
N LEU A 95 6.23 -4.99 -5.71
CA LEU A 95 6.34 -3.87 -4.76
C LEU A 95 6.62 -4.32 -3.33
N LEU A 96 6.00 -5.42 -2.89
CA LEU A 96 6.28 -6.01 -1.57
C LEU A 96 7.76 -6.38 -1.47
N VAL A 97 8.32 -7.02 -2.51
CA VAL A 97 9.74 -7.36 -2.58
C VAL A 97 10.61 -6.09 -2.59
N LEU A 98 10.35 -5.16 -3.51
CA LEU A 98 11.18 -3.97 -3.72
C LEU A 98 11.18 -3.02 -2.50
N VAL A 99 10.01 -2.80 -1.89
CA VAL A 99 9.88 -1.82 -0.81
C VAL A 99 10.06 -2.48 0.55
N TYR A 100 9.36 -3.58 0.82
CA TYR A 100 9.32 -4.16 2.17
C TYR A 100 10.34 -5.26 2.41
N TRP A 101 10.84 -5.95 1.39
CA TRP A 101 11.86 -6.99 1.59
C TRP A 101 13.27 -6.44 1.39
N VAL A 102 13.52 -5.71 0.30
CA VAL A 102 14.82 -5.02 0.11
C VAL A 102 15.00 -3.90 1.13
N GLY A 103 13.91 -3.21 1.51
CA GLY A 103 13.89 -2.19 2.56
C GLY A 103 13.42 -2.69 3.92
N ALA A 104 13.61 -3.98 4.24
CA ALA A 104 13.03 -4.61 5.45
C ALA A 104 13.37 -3.88 6.76
N GLU A 105 14.61 -3.42 6.91
CA GLU A 105 15.06 -2.71 8.11
C GLU A 105 14.37 -1.35 8.32
N LEU A 106 13.85 -0.75 7.26
CA LEU A 106 13.17 0.56 7.28
C LEU A 106 11.65 0.42 7.38
N TYR A 107 11.07 -0.47 6.57
CA TYR A 107 9.64 -0.49 6.34
C TYR A 107 8.94 -1.68 6.99
N LEU A 108 9.62 -2.81 7.18
CA LEU A 108 9.01 -4.05 7.67
C LEU A 108 9.22 -4.24 9.18
N ILE A 109 10.45 -4.05 9.65
CA ILE A 109 10.86 -4.35 11.02
C ILE A 109 10.69 -3.12 11.90
N ASP A 110 10.09 -3.33 13.07
CA ASP A 110 10.12 -2.40 14.18
C ASP A 110 10.75 -3.11 15.38
N TRP A 111 11.95 -2.66 15.76
CA TRP A 111 12.74 -3.26 16.83
C TRP A 111 12.11 -3.07 18.21
N THR A 112 11.20 -2.08 18.35
CA THR A 112 10.45 -1.88 19.60
C THR A 112 9.32 -2.90 19.76
N VAL A 113 8.88 -3.51 18.66
CA VAL A 113 7.84 -4.56 18.62
C VAL A 113 8.50 -5.94 18.74
N MET A 114 9.43 -6.25 17.84
CA MET A 114 10.15 -7.53 17.85
C MET A 114 11.52 -7.40 17.17
N GLU A 115 12.57 -7.84 17.87
CA GLU A 115 13.94 -7.87 17.34
C GLU A 115 14.11 -9.02 16.34
N LEU A 116 13.90 -8.74 15.06
CA LEU A 116 14.01 -9.69 13.97
C LEU A 116 15.17 -9.35 13.05
N ALA A 117 15.90 -10.38 12.60
CA ALA A 117 16.79 -10.23 11.46
C ALA A 117 15.98 -10.07 10.16
N PRO A 118 16.50 -9.36 9.13
CA PRO A 118 15.81 -9.15 7.85
C PRO A 118 15.24 -10.42 7.21
N TRP A 119 16.02 -11.50 7.18
CA TRP A 119 15.58 -12.77 6.60
C TRP A 119 14.43 -13.43 7.38
N GLN A 120 14.36 -13.24 8.70
CA GLN A 120 13.27 -13.76 9.52
C GLN A 120 11.98 -12.98 9.23
N ALA A 121 12.06 -11.64 9.18
CA ALA A 121 10.92 -10.80 8.86
C ALA A 121 10.38 -11.07 7.45
N ILE A 122 11.27 -11.19 6.46
CA ILE A 122 10.90 -11.56 5.08
C ILE A 122 10.28 -12.97 5.04
N GLY A 123 10.87 -13.93 5.74
CA GLY A 123 10.35 -15.29 5.84
C GLY A 123 8.94 -15.33 6.43
N LEU A 124 8.70 -14.61 7.53
CA LEU A 124 7.38 -14.48 8.16
C LEU A 124 6.38 -13.80 7.24
N SER A 125 6.79 -12.74 6.54
CA SER A 125 5.98 -12.01 5.55
C SER A 125 5.54 -12.93 4.40
N ALA A 126 6.46 -13.68 3.79
CA ALA A 126 6.14 -14.61 2.71
C ALA A 126 5.28 -15.78 3.21
N LEU A 127 5.63 -16.36 4.36
CA LEU A 127 4.93 -17.50 4.94
C LEU A 127 3.50 -17.15 5.31
N SER A 128 3.24 -15.96 5.88
CA SER A 128 1.90 -15.56 6.29
C SER A 128 0.92 -15.46 5.11
N LEU A 129 1.39 -15.01 3.94
CA LEU A 129 0.58 -14.97 2.71
C LEU A 129 0.18 -16.37 2.25
N VAL A 130 1.12 -17.32 2.27
CA VAL A 130 0.90 -18.70 1.82
C VAL A 130 0.01 -19.46 2.81
N VAL A 131 0.36 -19.44 4.10
CA VAL A 131 -0.39 -20.12 5.16
C VAL A 131 -1.81 -19.56 5.25
N GLY A 132 -1.94 -18.24 5.12
CA GLY A 132 -3.22 -17.55 5.04
C GLY A 132 -4.15 -18.09 3.96
N TRP A 133 -3.63 -18.19 2.74
CA TRP A 133 -4.37 -18.74 1.62
C TRP A 133 -4.73 -20.21 1.84
N VAL A 134 -3.82 -21.04 2.37
CA VAL A 134 -4.09 -22.45 2.66
C VAL A 134 -5.22 -22.60 3.68
N ILE A 135 -5.16 -21.88 4.81
CA ILE A 135 -6.20 -21.91 5.85
C ILE A 135 -7.54 -21.50 5.24
N TYR A 136 -7.56 -20.38 4.51
CA TYR A 136 -8.75 -19.88 3.82
C TYR A 136 -9.32 -20.88 2.81
N ASP A 137 -8.47 -21.54 2.02
CA ASP A 137 -8.91 -22.50 1.01
C ASP A 137 -9.52 -23.74 1.66
N LEU A 138 -8.87 -24.27 2.72
CA LEU A 138 -9.35 -25.40 3.51
C LEU A 138 -10.69 -25.09 4.20
N LEU A 139 -10.84 -23.91 4.81
CA LEU A 139 -12.10 -23.51 5.46
C LEU A 139 -13.26 -23.53 4.47
N CYS A 140 -13.08 -22.99 3.28
CA CYS A 140 -14.12 -22.94 2.25
C CYS A 140 -14.37 -24.29 1.56
N LYS A 141 -13.41 -25.23 1.58
CA LYS A 141 -13.60 -26.62 1.11
C LYS A 141 -14.23 -27.52 2.17
N SER A 142 -14.22 -27.11 3.44
CA SER A 142 -14.86 -27.83 4.54
C SER A 142 -16.40 -27.71 4.49
N ARG A 143 -17.10 -28.43 5.38
CA ARG A 143 -18.56 -28.33 5.54
C ARG A 143 -19.06 -26.91 5.86
N LEU A 144 -18.17 -26.03 6.35
CA LEU A 144 -18.48 -24.61 6.57
C LEU A 144 -18.72 -23.85 5.26
N GLY A 145 -18.23 -24.36 4.13
CA GLY A 145 -18.51 -23.83 2.78
C GLY A 145 -20.00 -23.82 2.43
N ASP A 146 -20.81 -24.67 3.07
CA ASP A 146 -22.27 -24.73 2.87
C ASP A 146 -23.06 -23.75 3.75
N SER A 147 -22.41 -23.08 4.70
CA SER A 147 -23.01 -22.06 5.58
C SER A 147 -22.34 -20.69 5.40
N PRO A 148 -22.70 -19.91 4.35
CA PRO A 148 -22.01 -18.68 3.99
C PRO A 148 -21.86 -17.66 5.13
N THR A 149 -22.87 -17.52 5.98
CA THR A 149 -22.84 -16.59 7.13
C THR A 149 -21.79 -17.01 8.17
N VAL A 150 -21.75 -18.30 8.53
CA VAL A 150 -20.80 -18.82 9.52
C VAL A 150 -19.39 -18.69 8.96
N LEU A 151 -19.20 -19.07 7.69
CA LEU A 151 -17.93 -18.91 7.01
C LEU A 151 -17.46 -17.45 7.00
N MET A 152 -18.33 -16.50 6.68
CA MET A 152 -18.00 -15.08 6.67
C MET A 152 -17.55 -14.58 8.05
N LEU A 153 -18.23 -14.97 9.13
CA LEU A 153 -17.85 -14.61 10.49
C LEU A 153 -16.50 -15.22 10.90
N LEU A 154 -16.24 -16.47 10.53
CA LEU A 154 -14.95 -17.12 10.78
C LEU A 154 -13.82 -16.47 9.98
N LEU A 155 -14.07 -16.11 8.72
CA LEU A 155 -13.11 -15.39 7.90
C LEU A 155 -12.84 -13.98 8.43
N PHE A 156 -13.85 -13.30 8.94
CA PHE A 156 -13.68 -12.03 9.63
C PHE A 156 -12.81 -12.20 10.89
N ALA A 157 -13.10 -13.19 11.73
CA ALA A 157 -12.29 -13.50 12.90
C ALA A 157 -10.83 -13.81 12.52
N LEU A 158 -10.61 -14.59 11.45
CA LEU A 158 -9.27 -14.85 10.90
C LEU A 158 -8.57 -13.54 10.50
N LEU A 159 -9.26 -12.62 9.82
CA LEU A 159 -8.69 -11.32 9.45
C LEU A 159 -8.34 -10.48 10.68
N VAL A 160 -9.15 -10.49 11.73
CA VAL A 160 -8.84 -9.80 13.00
C VAL A 160 -7.61 -10.42 13.67
N VAL A 161 -7.54 -11.74 13.76
CA VAL A 161 -6.38 -12.45 14.32
C VAL A 161 -5.11 -12.16 13.51
N MET A 162 -5.20 -12.15 12.19
CA MET A 162 -4.07 -11.80 11.32
C MET A 162 -3.67 -10.33 11.48
N ALA A 163 -4.63 -9.41 11.58
CA ALA A 163 -4.37 -7.99 11.80
C ALA A 163 -3.60 -7.78 13.11
N TRP A 164 -4.09 -8.38 14.19
CA TRP A 164 -3.42 -8.36 15.49
C TRP A 164 -2.05 -9.04 15.44
N GLY A 165 -1.96 -10.23 14.84
CA GLY A 165 -0.70 -10.97 14.73
C GLY A 165 0.36 -10.19 13.97
N TYR A 166 0.00 -9.48 12.91
CA TYR A 166 0.94 -8.61 12.20
C TYR A 166 1.42 -7.44 13.03
N THR A 167 0.59 -6.86 13.91
CA THR A 167 1.03 -5.75 14.78
C THR A 167 1.91 -6.21 15.92
N GLN A 168 1.92 -7.50 16.24
CA GLN A 168 2.87 -8.09 17.19
C GLN A 168 4.24 -8.40 16.55
N VAL A 169 4.38 -8.34 15.23
CA VAL A 169 5.59 -8.82 14.51
C VAL A 169 6.23 -7.76 13.64
N PHE A 170 5.41 -6.94 12.97
CA PHE A 170 5.87 -5.94 12.00
C PHE A 170 5.57 -4.52 12.49
N SER A 171 6.20 -3.54 11.86
CA SER A 171 5.84 -2.12 12.06
C SER A 171 4.35 -1.89 11.80
N GLY A 172 3.72 -0.92 12.48
CA GLY A 172 2.29 -0.63 12.29
C GLY A 172 1.92 -0.35 10.82
N ARG A 173 2.80 0.34 10.09
CA ARG A 173 2.69 0.57 8.64
C ARG A 173 2.71 -0.74 7.86
N ALA A 174 3.70 -1.60 8.13
CA ALA A 174 3.78 -2.90 7.47
C ALA A 174 2.59 -3.79 7.81
N ALA A 175 2.09 -3.76 9.04
CA ALA A 175 1.00 -4.63 9.48
C ALA A 175 -0.28 -4.43 8.65
N LEU A 176 -0.71 -3.18 8.45
CA LEU A 176 -1.89 -2.87 7.62
C LEU A 176 -1.66 -3.20 6.14
N LEU A 177 -0.50 -2.87 5.58
CA LEU A 177 -0.19 -3.23 4.20
C LEU A 177 -0.14 -4.76 4.01
N HIS A 178 0.43 -5.51 4.95
CA HIS A 178 0.50 -6.97 4.89
C HIS A 178 -0.87 -7.61 5.04
N LEU A 179 -1.76 -7.04 5.85
CA LEU A 179 -3.16 -7.47 5.88
C LEU A 179 -3.88 -7.24 4.55
N GLY A 180 -3.60 -6.11 3.90
CA GLY A 180 -4.04 -5.84 2.53
C GLY A 180 -3.47 -6.87 1.55
N ALA A 181 -2.16 -7.14 1.58
CA ALA A 181 -1.47 -8.07 0.69
C ALA A 181 -1.94 -9.52 0.89
N PHE A 182 -2.16 -9.92 2.14
CA PHE A 182 -2.76 -11.20 2.53
C PHE A 182 -4.13 -11.38 1.88
N THR A 183 -4.99 -10.37 2.04
CA THR A 183 -6.35 -10.40 1.51
C THR A 183 -6.35 -10.39 -0.02
N ALA A 184 -5.51 -9.55 -0.65
CA ALA A 184 -5.35 -9.49 -2.10
C ALA A 184 -4.77 -10.80 -2.69
N THR A 185 -3.89 -11.48 -1.95
CA THR A 185 -3.34 -12.80 -2.32
C THR A 185 -4.45 -13.85 -2.32
N ILE A 186 -5.27 -13.90 -1.28
CA ILE A 186 -6.46 -14.76 -1.23
C ILE A 186 -7.38 -14.48 -2.43
N MET A 187 -7.65 -13.20 -2.71
CA MET A 187 -8.52 -12.81 -3.82
C MET A 187 -7.98 -13.21 -5.19
N THR A 188 -6.67 -13.07 -5.42
CA THR A 188 -6.06 -13.48 -6.69
C THR A 188 -5.99 -14.98 -6.81
N ALA A 189 -5.66 -15.70 -5.74
CA ALA A 189 -5.64 -17.16 -5.72
C ALA A 189 -7.04 -17.75 -5.98
N ASN A 190 -8.10 -17.11 -5.50
CA ASN A 190 -9.48 -17.44 -5.87
C ASN A 190 -9.68 -17.42 -7.39
N VAL A 191 -9.17 -16.39 -8.07
CA VAL A 191 -9.27 -16.28 -9.53
C VAL A 191 -8.41 -17.33 -10.22
N ALA A 192 -7.14 -17.41 -9.84
CA ALA A 192 -6.12 -18.21 -10.53
C ALA A 192 -6.30 -19.72 -10.35
N ILE A 193 -6.61 -20.16 -9.14
CA ILE A 193 -6.54 -21.58 -8.75
C ILE A 193 -7.94 -22.21 -8.68
N ILE A 194 -9.00 -21.41 -8.47
CA ILE A 194 -10.36 -21.93 -8.28
C ILE A 194 -11.30 -21.53 -9.42
N ILE A 195 -11.52 -20.22 -9.65
CA ILE A 195 -12.54 -19.73 -10.59
C ILE A 195 -12.18 -20.08 -12.03
N ILE A 196 -10.99 -19.71 -12.52
CA ILE A 196 -10.61 -19.93 -13.91
C ILE A 196 -10.51 -21.43 -14.26
N PRO A 197 -9.89 -22.30 -13.44
CA PRO A 197 -9.89 -23.74 -13.70
C PRO A 197 -11.32 -24.33 -13.75
N ASN A 198 -12.19 -23.97 -12.80
CA ASN A 198 -13.58 -24.44 -12.80
C ASN A 198 -14.35 -23.97 -14.04
N GLN A 199 -14.18 -22.71 -14.44
CA GLN A 199 -14.81 -22.18 -15.65
C GLN A 199 -14.31 -22.89 -16.92
N LYS A 200 -13.01 -23.25 -16.99
CA LYS A 200 -12.47 -24.04 -18.12
C LYS A 200 -13.09 -25.44 -18.19
N ILE A 201 -13.30 -26.11 -17.06
CA ILE A 201 -13.98 -27.41 -17.00
C ILE A 201 -15.41 -27.27 -17.53
N VAL A 202 -16.16 -26.28 -17.03
CA VAL A 202 -17.53 -26.00 -17.47
C VAL A 202 -17.58 -25.74 -18.97
N VAL A 203 -16.72 -24.86 -19.51
CA VAL A 203 -16.67 -24.57 -20.95
C VAL A 203 -16.31 -25.81 -21.76
N ALA A 204 -15.41 -26.67 -21.29
CA ALA A 204 -15.06 -27.92 -21.97
C ALA A 204 -16.22 -28.91 -22.03
N ASP A 205 -17.00 -29.03 -20.96
CA ASP A 205 -18.22 -29.85 -20.95
C ASP A 205 -19.27 -29.31 -21.91
N LEU A 206 -19.51 -27.99 -21.89
CA LEU A 206 -20.45 -27.33 -22.80
C LEU A 206 -20.07 -27.51 -24.27
N LYS A 207 -18.78 -27.34 -24.61
CA LYS A 207 -18.27 -27.58 -25.97
C LYS A 207 -18.41 -29.03 -26.41
N ALA A 208 -18.38 -29.97 -25.48
CA ALA A 208 -18.56 -31.39 -25.75
C ALA A 208 -20.04 -31.85 -25.71
N GLY A 209 -20.99 -30.91 -25.58
CA GLY A 209 -22.42 -31.22 -25.50
C GLY A 209 -22.84 -31.92 -24.19
N ARG A 210 -22.00 -31.88 -23.14
CA ARG A 210 -22.32 -32.44 -21.82
C ARG A 210 -22.92 -31.37 -20.92
N THR A 211 -23.78 -31.79 -19.98
CA THR A 211 -24.26 -30.94 -18.90
C THR A 211 -23.16 -30.76 -17.85
N PRO A 212 -22.68 -29.53 -17.58
CA PRO A 212 -21.64 -29.30 -16.58
C PRO A 212 -22.15 -29.56 -15.18
N ASP A 213 -21.27 -30.02 -14.30
CA ASP A 213 -21.59 -30.21 -12.88
C ASP A 213 -21.85 -28.83 -12.20
N PRO A 214 -23.06 -28.60 -11.63
CA PRO A 214 -23.42 -27.34 -10.98
C PRO A 214 -22.48 -26.93 -9.84
N LYS A 215 -21.75 -27.88 -9.23
CA LYS A 215 -20.82 -27.59 -8.11
C LYS A 215 -19.75 -26.59 -8.50
N TYR A 216 -19.25 -26.62 -9.74
CA TYR A 216 -18.18 -25.74 -10.20
C TYR A 216 -18.62 -24.28 -10.21
N GLY A 217 -19.86 -24.03 -10.64
CA GLY A 217 -20.49 -22.71 -10.58
C GLY A 217 -20.71 -22.24 -9.14
N LYS A 218 -21.21 -23.11 -8.25
CA LYS A 218 -21.41 -22.80 -6.82
C LYS A 218 -20.09 -22.38 -6.15
N ILE A 219 -19.03 -23.15 -6.36
CA ILE A 219 -17.69 -22.88 -5.80
C ILE A 219 -17.15 -21.55 -6.33
N ALA A 220 -17.22 -21.33 -7.65
CA ALA A 220 -16.73 -20.08 -8.26
C ALA A 220 -17.51 -18.86 -7.76
N LYS A 221 -18.84 -18.98 -7.62
CA LYS A 221 -19.70 -17.91 -7.09
C LYS A 221 -19.34 -17.55 -5.65
N LEU A 222 -19.14 -18.54 -4.77
CA LEU A 222 -18.74 -18.31 -3.38
C LEU A 222 -17.43 -17.50 -3.30
N ARG A 223 -16.40 -17.91 -4.05
CA ARG A 223 -15.11 -17.19 -4.08
C ARG A 223 -15.24 -15.78 -4.65
N SER A 224 -16.02 -15.61 -5.72
CA SER A 224 -16.30 -14.30 -6.31
C SER A 224 -17.03 -13.36 -5.34
N THR A 225 -18.00 -13.88 -4.58
CA THR A 225 -18.69 -13.11 -3.54
C THR A 225 -17.71 -12.63 -2.46
N HIS A 226 -16.78 -13.46 -2.02
CA HIS A 226 -15.73 -13.02 -1.08
C HIS A 226 -14.89 -11.89 -1.67
N ASN A 227 -14.41 -12.03 -2.91
CA ASN A 227 -13.62 -10.97 -3.57
C ASN A 227 -14.40 -9.64 -3.66
N ASN A 228 -15.69 -9.70 -3.97
CA ASN A 228 -16.55 -8.51 -4.03
C ASN A 228 -16.57 -7.73 -2.70
N TYR A 229 -16.76 -8.42 -1.57
CA TYR A 229 -16.81 -7.79 -0.25
C TYR A 229 -15.44 -7.35 0.28
N LEU A 230 -14.37 -8.06 -0.09
CA LEU A 230 -13.00 -7.76 0.36
C LEU A 230 -12.33 -6.63 -0.44
N THR A 231 -12.89 -6.23 -1.58
CA THR A 231 -12.28 -5.23 -2.47
C THR A 231 -12.08 -3.87 -1.81
N LEU A 232 -13.13 -3.27 -1.22
CA LEU A 232 -13.04 -1.92 -0.63
C LEU A 232 -12.08 -1.88 0.57
N PRO A 233 -12.11 -2.85 1.50
CA PRO A 233 -11.13 -2.93 2.57
C PRO A 233 -9.69 -3.02 2.06
N VAL A 234 -9.43 -3.85 1.04
CA VAL A 234 -8.08 -3.96 0.45
C VAL A 234 -7.61 -2.62 -0.11
N ILE A 235 -8.46 -1.87 -0.81
CA ILE A 235 -8.09 -0.54 -1.30
C ILE A 235 -7.68 0.37 -0.14
N PHE A 236 -8.47 0.42 0.93
CA PHE A 236 -8.14 1.23 2.10
C PHE A 236 -6.79 0.82 2.71
N LEU A 237 -6.57 -0.49 2.92
CA LEU A 237 -5.33 -1.02 3.49
C LEU A 237 -4.10 -0.75 2.61
N MET A 238 -4.26 -0.72 1.28
CA MET A 238 -3.16 -0.35 0.38
C MET A 238 -2.88 1.16 0.40
N LEU A 239 -3.91 1.98 0.63
CA LEU A 239 -3.78 3.44 0.74
C LEU A 239 -3.36 3.91 2.14
N SER A 240 -3.45 3.07 3.17
CA SER A 240 -3.18 3.47 4.56
C SER A 240 -1.78 4.01 4.77
N ASN A 241 -0.81 3.59 3.97
CA ASN A 241 0.57 4.10 4.00
C ASN A 241 0.68 5.61 3.77
N HIS A 242 -0.34 6.24 3.17
CA HIS A 242 -0.39 7.68 2.95
C HIS A 242 -1.02 8.46 4.12
N TYR A 243 -1.54 7.77 5.13
CA TYR A 243 -2.26 8.37 6.25
C TYR A 243 -1.78 7.76 7.57
N PRO A 244 -0.76 8.34 8.23
CA PRO A 244 -0.19 7.82 9.48
C PRO A 244 -1.21 7.54 10.57
N LEU A 245 -2.27 8.36 10.68
CA LEU A 245 -3.37 8.17 11.64
C LEU A 245 -4.05 6.80 11.51
N ALA A 246 -4.02 6.18 10.32
CA ALA A 246 -4.61 4.86 10.12
C ALA A 246 -3.77 3.73 10.75
N PHE A 247 -2.44 3.88 10.87
CA PHE A 247 -1.52 2.81 11.26
C PHE A 247 -0.69 3.06 12.52
N ALA A 248 -0.55 4.32 12.92
CA ALA A 248 0.30 4.72 14.05
C ALA A 248 -0.38 4.50 15.42
N SER A 249 -1.72 4.40 15.44
CA SER A 249 -2.46 4.08 16.67
C SER A 249 -2.16 2.64 17.13
N GLU A 250 -2.05 2.43 18.44
CA GLU A 250 -1.99 1.09 19.05
C GLU A 250 -3.22 0.21 18.71
N PHE A 251 -4.33 0.86 18.36
CA PHE A 251 -5.58 0.22 17.92
C PHE A 251 -5.60 -0.06 16.41
N ASN A 252 -4.48 0.04 15.70
CA ASN A 252 -4.40 -0.18 14.24
C ASN A 252 -5.01 -1.52 13.77
N TRP A 253 -4.90 -2.61 14.53
CA TRP A 253 -5.54 -3.89 14.22
C TRP A 253 -7.07 -3.83 14.31
N LEU A 254 -7.60 -3.06 15.27
CA LEU A 254 -9.04 -2.83 15.42
C LEU A 254 -9.56 -1.89 14.32
N ILE A 255 -8.80 -0.84 13.98
CA ILE A 255 -9.08 0.02 12.82
C ILE A 255 -9.17 -0.83 11.56
N ALA A 256 -8.23 -1.77 11.36
CA ALA A 256 -8.26 -2.68 10.23
C ALA A 256 -9.56 -3.51 10.19
N ALA A 257 -9.97 -4.07 11.33
CA ALA A 257 -11.22 -4.83 11.45
C ALA A 257 -12.46 -3.97 11.11
N LEU A 258 -12.50 -2.73 11.60
CA LEU A 258 -13.58 -1.78 11.31
C LEU A 258 -13.64 -1.40 9.83
N VAL A 259 -12.48 -1.27 9.17
CA VAL A 259 -12.41 -1.04 7.71
C VAL A 259 -13.03 -2.18 6.92
N PHE A 260 -12.86 -3.44 7.35
CA PHE A 260 -13.56 -4.58 6.76
C PHE A 260 -15.08 -4.44 6.88
N LEU A 261 -15.58 -4.09 8.07
CA LEU A 261 -17.02 -3.86 8.29
C LEU A 261 -17.55 -2.70 7.45
N MET A 262 -16.79 -1.61 7.32
CA MET A 262 -17.10 -0.48 6.46
C MET A 262 -17.21 -0.89 4.99
N GLY A 263 -16.29 -1.73 4.51
CA GLY A 263 -16.36 -2.32 3.19
C GLY A 263 -17.62 -3.16 2.99
N VAL A 264 -18.00 -3.96 4.00
CA VAL A 264 -19.22 -4.78 3.97
C VAL A 264 -20.48 -3.93 3.90
N THR A 265 -20.62 -2.89 4.73
CA THR A 265 -21.80 -2.02 4.73
C THR A 265 -21.95 -1.28 3.41
N ILE A 266 -20.85 -0.73 2.86
CA ILE A 266 -20.86 -0.05 1.56
C ILE A 266 -21.22 -1.03 0.44
N ARG A 267 -20.56 -2.20 0.36
CA ARG A 267 -20.86 -3.20 -0.67
C ARG A 267 -22.27 -3.76 -0.54
N HIS A 268 -22.80 -3.90 0.68
CA HIS A 268 -24.17 -4.36 0.88
C HIS A 268 -25.19 -3.38 0.29
N PHE A 269 -24.97 -2.07 0.41
CA PHE A 269 -25.80 -1.05 -0.26
C PHE A 269 -25.81 -1.26 -1.77
N PHE A 270 -24.64 -1.24 -2.41
CA PHE A 270 -24.52 -1.32 -3.87
C PHE A 270 -24.99 -2.67 -4.41
N ASN A 271 -24.66 -3.78 -3.76
CA ASN A 271 -25.12 -5.11 -4.18
C ASN A 271 -26.66 -5.19 -4.13
N THR A 272 -27.29 -4.67 -3.07
CA THR A 272 -28.76 -4.69 -2.95
C THR A 272 -29.42 -3.78 -3.98
N MET A 273 -28.83 -2.60 -4.22
CA MET A 273 -29.29 -1.66 -5.24
C MET A 273 -29.20 -2.28 -6.64
N HIS A 274 -28.06 -2.87 -7.01
CA HIS A 274 -27.89 -3.53 -8.32
C HIS A 274 -28.85 -4.72 -8.49
N ALA A 275 -29.12 -5.46 -7.41
CA ALA A 275 -30.12 -6.53 -7.39
C ALA A 275 -31.58 -6.03 -7.42
N ARG A 276 -31.81 -4.72 -7.63
CA ARG A 276 -33.13 -4.06 -7.65
C ARG A 276 -33.91 -4.22 -6.35
N GLY A 277 -33.21 -4.48 -5.23
CA GLY A 277 -33.79 -4.67 -3.89
C GLY A 277 -34.00 -3.38 -3.09
N GLY A 278 -33.97 -2.22 -3.76
CA GLY A 278 -34.12 -0.88 -3.17
C GLY A 278 -32.85 -0.32 -2.51
N TYR A 279 -32.95 0.92 -2.02
CA TYR A 279 -31.83 1.64 -1.39
C TYR A 279 -31.79 1.39 0.12
N ARG A 280 -30.76 0.70 0.61
CA ARG A 280 -30.58 0.35 2.02
C ARG A 280 -29.87 1.47 2.81
N TRP A 281 -30.44 2.67 2.87
CA TRP A 281 -29.78 3.87 3.43
C TRP A 281 -29.18 3.71 4.84
N TRP A 282 -29.71 2.80 5.67
CA TRP A 282 -29.14 2.51 7.00
C TRP A 282 -27.66 2.12 6.94
N THR A 283 -27.20 1.49 5.84
CA THR A 283 -25.80 1.08 5.70
C THR A 283 -24.86 2.29 5.65
N TRP A 284 -25.32 3.43 5.11
CA TRP A 284 -24.54 4.68 5.11
C TRP A 284 -24.43 5.25 6.52
N GLY A 285 -25.51 5.22 7.31
CA GLY A 285 -25.48 5.58 8.72
C GLY A 285 -24.52 4.70 9.53
N ALA A 286 -24.56 3.38 9.32
CA ALA A 286 -23.63 2.44 9.94
C ALA A 286 -22.17 2.70 9.50
N THR A 287 -21.94 2.95 8.21
CA THR A 287 -20.62 3.29 7.65
C THR A 287 -20.07 4.57 8.29
N ALA A 288 -20.89 5.61 8.42
CA ALA A 288 -20.48 6.88 9.05
C ALA A 288 -20.15 6.69 10.55
N ALA A 289 -20.94 5.87 11.27
CA ALA A 289 -20.66 5.55 12.67
C ALA A 289 -19.34 4.77 12.83
N ILE A 290 -19.11 3.76 11.98
CA ILE A 290 -17.85 3.00 11.94
C ILE A 290 -16.66 3.92 11.63
N PHE A 291 -16.82 4.82 10.65
CA PHE A 291 -15.79 5.80 10.33
C PHE A 291 -15.50 6.76 11.49
N GLY A 292 -16.54 7.23 12.19
CA GLY A 292 -16.38 8.02 13.42
C GLY A 292 -15.61 7.27 14.51
N ALA A 293 -15.87 5.97 14.69
CA ALA A 293 -15.11 5.12 15.61
C ALA A 293 -13.64 4.97 15.19
N ILE A 294 -13.36 4.80 13.90
CA ILE A 294 -11.99 4.77 13.36
C ILE A 294 -11.27 6.08 13.66
N VAL A 295 -11.91 7.23 13.37
CA VAL A 295 -11.33 8.55 13.66
C VAL A 295 -11.01 8.68 15.15
N TRP A 296 -11.96 8.32 16.01
CA TRP A 296 -11.76 8.36 17.46
C TRP A 296 -10.58 7.47 17.91
N LEU A 297 -10.52 6.21 17.48
CA LEU A 297 -9.41 5.29 17.79
C LEU A 297 -8.06 5.76 17.23
N SER A 298 -8.06 6.54 16.15
CA SER A 298 -6.83 7.09 15.56
C SER A 298 -6.23 8.25 16.35
N VAL A 299 -7.04 9.00 17.11
CA VAL A 299 -6.60 10.21 17.81
C VAL A 299 -6.47 10.05 19.32
N VAL A 300 -7.21 9.12 19.94
CA VAL A 300 -7.17 8.90 21.40
C VAL A 300 -5.74 8.67 21.91
N PRO A 301 -4.89 7.84 21.27
CA PRO A 301 -3.53 7.60 21.77
C PRO A 301 -2.58 8.81 21.65
N LEU A 302 -2.89 9.80 20.80
CA LEU A 302 -2.05 11.00 20.66
C LEU A 302 -2.15 11.93 21.88
N ALA A 303 -3.17 11.80 22.71
CA ALA A 303 -3.36 12.66 23.87
C ALA A 303 -2.38 12.37 25.02
N ASP A 304 -1.88 11.13 25.11
CA ASP A 304 -1.14 10.63 26.29
C ASP A 304 0.22 9.98 25.93
N ALA A 305 0.73 10.14 24.71
CA ALA A 305 1.95 9.45 24.25
C ALA A 305 3.20 9.94 25.03
N PRO A 306 3.86 9.09 25.83
CA PRO A 306 5.12 9.45 26.49
C PRO A 306 6.23 9.61 25.44
N GLN A 307 7.11 10.60 25.63
CA GLN A 307 8.29 10.82 24.80
C GLN A 307 9.21 9.59 24.88
N GLN A 308 9.15 8.73 23.87
CA GLN A 308 10.03 7.58 23.75
C GLN A 308 11.44 8.07 23.38
N GLU A 309 12.45 7.63 24.14
CA GLU A 309 13.85 7.83 23.79
C GLU A 309 14.12 7.22 22.41
N VAL A 310 14.53 8.06 21.46
CA VAL A 310 14.81 7.63 20.09
C VAL A 310 16.16 6.92 20.06
N ARG A 311 16.12 5.58 20.07
CA ARG A 311 17.31 4.74 19.87
C ARG A 311 17.62 4.59 18.39
N VAL A 312 18.92 4.60 18.05
CA VAL A 312 19.39 4.31 16.68
C VAL A 312 19.09 2.83 16.39
N ASN A 313 18.34 2.55 15.33
CA ASN A 313 18.18 1.18 14.84
C ASN A 313 19.58 0.68 14.39
N PRO A 314 20.04 -0.51 14.85
CA PRO A 314 21.38 -1.03 14.54
C PRO A 314 21.74 -1.06 13.05
N ALA A 315 20.75 -1.18 12.16
CA ALA A 315 20.94 -1.09 10.72
C ALA A 315 21.57 0.25 10.26
N PHE A 316 21.34 1.33 11.00
CA PHE A 316 21.87 2.67 10.70
C PHE A 316 23.10 3.03 11.51
N GLN A 317 23.56 2.14 12.40
CA GLN A 317 24.78 2.35 13.16
C GLN A 317 26.00 2.69 12.28
N PRO A 318 26.20 2.06 11.09
CA PRO A 318 27.28 2.43 10.20
C PRO A 318 27.22 3.87 9.68
N PHE A 319 26.03 4.49 9.61
CA PHE A 319 25.92 5.90 9.25
C PHE A 319 26.41 6.80 10.38
N VAL A 320 26.02 6.49 11.62
CA VAL A 320 26.44 7.26 12.80
C VAL A 320 27.94 7.13 13.05
N GLU A 321 28.51 5.96 12.77
CA GLU A 321 29.94 5.67 12.94
C GLU A 321 30.83 6.25 11.82
N HIS A 322 30.25 6.81 10.76
CA HIS A 322 31.03 7.39 9.67
C HIS A 322 31.72 8.69 10.10
N ASP A 323 32.98 8.88 9.72
CA ASP A 323 33.81 10.03 10.14
C ASP A 323 33.15 11.40 9.85
N ASP A 324 32.46 11.51 8.72
CA ASP A 324 31.77 12.74 8.29
C ASP A 324 30.37 12.94 8.91
N PHE A 325 29.85 11.96 9.65
CA PHE A 325 28.45 11.96 10.10
C PHE A 325 28.11 13.19 10.93
N LEU A 326 28.93 13.53 11.92
CA LEU A 326 28.70 14.68 12.80
C LEU A 326 28.65 15.99 12.00
N GLN A 327 29.52 16.15 11.00
CA GLN A 327 29.51 17.33 10.14
C GLN A 327 28.24 17.41 9.29
N VAL A 328 27.76 16.27 8.78
CA VAL A 328 26.51 16.21 8.01
C VAL A 328 25.30 16.45 8.92
N ALA A 329 25.30 15.87 10.12
CA ALA A 329 24.26 16.07 11.12
C ALA A 329 24.15 17.56 11.52
N ASP A 330 25.27 18.25 11.73
CA ASP A 330 25.30 19.69 11.99
C ASP A 330 24.68 20.50 10.83
N ILE A 331 24.97 20.13 9.57
CA ILE A 331 24.39 20.78 8.40
C ILE A 331 22.86 20.56 8.37
N ILE A 332 22.40 19.35 8.66
CA ILE A 332 20.97 19.00 8.67
C ILE A 332 20.27 19.72 9.81
N MET A 333 20.84 19.71 11.02
CA MET A 333 20.35 20.48 12.16
C MET A 333 20.23 21.96 11.79
N ALA A 334 21.27 22.56 11.20
CA ALA A 334 21.25 23.97 10.84
C ALA A 334 20.24 24.35 9.72
N ARG A 335 19.90 23.41 8.83
CA ARG A 335 19.10 23.72 7.61
C ARG A 335 17.70 23.13 7.60
N CYS A 336 17.47 22.05 8.34
CA CYS A 336 16.26 21.25 8.26
C CYS A 336 15.45 21.30 9.57
N SER A 337 16.10 21.39 10.74
CA SER A 337 15.41 21.32 12.04
C SER A 337 14.37 22.43 12.26
N MET A 338 14.53 23.59 11.62
CA MET A 338 13.55 24.69 11.69
C MET A 338 12.12 24.28 11.29
N CYS A 339 12.00 23.31 10.38
CA CYS A 339 10.73 22.74 9.94
C CYS A 339 10.58 21.27 10.34
N HIS A 340 11.67 20.54 10.49
CA HIS A 340 11.72 19.11 10.77
C HIS A 340 12.31 18.86 12.17
N ALA A 341 11.61 19.30 13.21
CA ALA A 341 11.93 19.03 14.61
C ALA A 341 10.66 18.70 15.39
N GLU A 342 10.81 18.16 16.59
CA GLU A 342 9.71 17.90 17.52
C GLU A 342 8.95 19.19 17.84
N GLU A 343 9.70 20.26 18.12
CA GLU A 343 9.16 21.61 18.19
C GLU A 343 9.54 22.38 16.92
N VAL A 344 8.52 22.73 16.12
CA VAL A 344 8.71 23.44 14.86
C VAL A 344 8.67 24.94 15.07
N TYR A 345 9.68 25.65 14.57
CA TYR A 345 9.81 27.09 14.74
C TYR A 345 9.42 27.90 13.49
N TRP A 346 8.97 27.22 12.43
CA TRP A 346 8.51 27.88 11.21
C TRP A 346 7.06 28.39 11.33
N PRO A 347 6.79 29.70 11.13
CA PRO A 347 5.44 30.24 11.24
C PRO A 347 4.45 29.54 10.32
N GLY A 348 3.33 29.07 10.87
CA GLY A 348 2.27 28.39 10.14
C GLY A 348 2.39 26.86 10.07
N LEU A 349 3.46 26.27 10.63
CA LEU A 349 3.58 24.83 10.82
C LEU A 349 3.40 24.47 12.30
N ALA A 350 2.37 23.67 12.60
CA ALA A 350 2.11 23.20 13.96
C ALA A 350 2.92 21.95 14.33
N VAL A 351 3.32 21.17 13.33
CA VAL A 351 4.11 19.92 13.46
C VAL A 351 5.02 19.77 12.25
N ALA A 352 6.06 18.94 12.38
CA ALA A 352 6.99 18.69 11.29
C ALA A 352 6.26 18.14 10.04
N PRO A 353 6.52 18.68 8.83
CA PRO A 353 5.91 18.18 7.61
C PRO A 353 6.18 16.69 7.42
N GLY A 354 5.12 15.92 7.18
CA GLY A 354 5.20 14.46 7.03
C GLY A 354 5.60 13.71 8.30
N GLY A 355 5.62 14.36 9.47
CA GLY A 355 6.08 13.77 10.73
C GLY A 355 7.58 13.47 10.77
N VAL A 356 8.34 13.97 9.80
CA VAL A 356 9.79 13.75 9.71
C VAL A 356 10.48 14.74 10.63
N MET A 357 11.05 14.24 11.72
CA MET A 357 11.85 15.01 12.67
C MET A 357 13.33 14.69 12.41
N LEU A 358 14.19 15.69 12.37
CA LEU A 358 15.61 15.65 12.03
C LEU A 358 16.43 16.46 13.05
N ASP A 359 16.01 16.39 14.30
CA ASP A 359 16.50 17.14 15.46
C ASP A 359 17.40 16.32 16.39
N SER A 360 17.71 15.07 16.01
CA SER A 360 18.67 14.22 16.72
C SER A 360 19.46 13.36 15.73
N GLU A 361 20.67 12.96 16.12
CA GLU A 361 21.53 12.08 15.32
C GLU A 361 20.81 10.78 14.93
N ALA A 362 20.08 10.17 15.87
CA ALA A 362 19.33 8.94 15.60
C ALA A 362 18.24 9.14 14.54
N ARG A 363 17.52 10.26 14.60
CA ARG A 363 16.49 10.60 13.61
C ARG A 363 17.11 10.98 12.26
N ILE A 364 18.26 11.64 12.26
CA ILE A 364 19.00 11.97 11.03
C ILE A 364 19.51 10.69 10.34
N ALA A 365 20.10 9.77 11.10
CA ALA A 365 20.60 8.50 10.59
C ALA A 365 19.48 7.63 10.01
N SER A 366 18.32 7.56 10.67
CA SER A 366 17.17 6.79 10.17
C SER A 366 16.55 7.34 8.88
N HIS A 367 16.76 8.64 8.60
CA HIS A 367 16.29 9.30 7.38
C HIS A 367 17.41 9.56 6.34
N ALA A 368 18.63 9.03 6.54
CA ALA A 368 19.79 9.37 5.72
C ALA A 368 19.58 9.20 4.21
N ARG A 369 18.89 8.12 3.80
CA ARG A 369 18.55 7.86 2.39
C ARG A 369 17.57 8.89 1.84
N ASP A 370 16.52 9.22 2.58
CA ASP A 370 15.52 10.22 2.16
C ASP A 370 16.15 11.61 2.06
N ILE A 371 17.02 11.97 3.01
CA ILE A 371 17.76 13.24 3.00
C ILE A 371 18.66 13.33 1.76
N TYR A 372 19.40 12.26 1.44
CA TYR A 372 20.22 12.22 0.23
C TYR A 372 19.39 12.45 -1.03
N LEU A 373 18.24 11.79 -1.18
CA LEU A 373 17.40 11.92 -2.37
C LEU A 373 16.74 13.29 -2.49
N GLN A 374 16.21 13.82 -1.39
CA GLN A 374 15.44 15.07 -1.40
C GLN A 374 16.33 16.32 -1.44
N ALA A 375 17.54 16.25 -0.85
CA ALA A 375 18.42 17.41 -0.70
C ALA A 375 19.87 17.19 -1.20
N GLY A 376 20.38 15.95 -1.17
CA GLY A 376 21.75 15.62 -1.57
C GLY A 376 21.96 15.44 -3.08
N VAL A 377 20.94 14.97 -3.82
CA VAL A 377 21.02 14.69 -5.26
C VAL A 377 20.67 15.91 -6.14
N ASP A 378 20.10 16.99 -5.58
CA ASP A 378 19.73 18.19 -6.35
C ASP A 378 20.99 18.90 -6.92
N PRO A 379 21.15 18.97 -8.26
CA PRO A 379 22.29 19.64 -8.90
C PRO A 379 22.42 21.12 -8.50
N ARG A 380 21.31 21.77 -8.13
CA ARG A 380 21.30 23.19 -7.71
C ARG A 380 21.91 23.41 -6.33
N HIS A 381 21.92 22.38 -5.48
CA HIS A 381 22.54 22.40 -4.16
C HIS A 381 24.02 21.98 -4.23
N ALA A 382 24.36 21.01 -5.09
CA ALA A 382 25.75 20.61 -5.33
C ALA A 382 26.62 21.76 -5.89
N ALA A 383 26.04 22.65 -6.71
CA ALA A 383 26.76 23.80 -7.29
C ALA A 383 27.03 24.97 -6.31
N ARG A 384 26.49 24.93 -5.08
CA ARG A 384 26.60 26.04 -4.11
C ARG A 384 27.47 25.75 -2.88
N GLN A 385 28.06 24.56 -2.77
CA GLN A 385 29.05 24.31 -1.72
C GLN A 385 30.39 24.93 -2.11
N PRO A 386 30.99 25.82 -1.28
CA PRO A 386 32.38 26.19 -1.47
C PRO A 386 33.19 24.92 -1.20
N VAL A 387 33.99 24.51 -2.19
CA VAL A 387 34.94 23.41 -2.11
C VAL A 387 35.74 23.56 -0.81
N LEU A 388 35.42 22.76 0.20
CA LEU A 388 36.24 22.63 1.40
C LEU A 388 37.59 22.07 0.94
N HIS A 389 38.62 22.91 1.04
CA HIS A 389 39.98 22.59 0.65
C HIS A 389 40.38 21.21 1.18
N ARG A 390 40.65 20.29 0.25
CA ARG A 390 41.50 19.11 0.46
C ARG A 390 42.85 19.58 1.03
N ARG A 391 42.98 19.66 2.36
CA ARG A 391 44.26 19.93 3.02
C ARG A 391 45.11 18.67 2.96
N GLY A 392 45.92 18.62 1.91
CA GLY A 392 47.33 18.21 1.92
C GLY A 392 47.71 17.01 2.79
N ARG A 393 47.79 15.84 2.13
CA ARG A 393 48.75 14.79 2.49
C ARG A 393 50.15 15.35 2.21
N ALA A 394 50.77 15.99 3.20
CA ALA A 394 52.11 16.54 3.06
C ALA A 394 53.14 15.40 2.98
N ARG A 395 53.64 15.12 1.77
CA ARG A 395 54.93 14.45 1.59
C ARG A 395 56.00 15.36 2.18
N ARG A 396 56.79 14.82 3.11
CA ARG A 396 58.06 15.41 3.53
C ARG A 396 59.04 15.29 2.35
N ASP A 397 59.59 16.42 1.93
CA ASP A 397 60.93 16.46 1.37
C ASP A 397 61.62 17.78 1.79
N PRO A 398 62.92 17.76 2.13
CA PRO A 398 63.62 18.89 2.72
C PRO A 398 64.40 19.69 1.67
N GLY A 399 64.30 21.02 1.67
CA GLY A 399 65.25 21.85 0.93
C GLY A 399 64.83 23.28 0.61
N MET A 400 65.66 24.21 1.09
CA MET A 400 66.02 25.49 0.44
C MET A 400 65.14 26.75 0.65
N VAL A 401 65.48 27.49 1.71
CA VAL A 401 66.06 28.86 1.74
C VAL A 401 65.41 30.03 0.94
N SER A 402 65.06 31.06 1.72
CA SER A 402 65.13 32.53 1.47
C SER A 402 64.01 33.27 0.74
N GLY A 403 63.52 34.34 1.40
CA GLY A 403 63.30 35.62 0.70
C GLY A 403 61.96 36.36 0.91
N GLY A 404 61.86 37.16 1.98
CA GLY A 404 61.43 38.57 1.95
C GLY A 404 60.07 39.03 1.38
N HIS A 405 59.35 39.77 2.24
CA HIS A 405 58.69 41.06 1.95
C HIS A 405 57.36 41.11 1.17
N ARG A 406 56.23 41.34 1.87
CA ARG A 406 55.52 42.65 2.00
C ARG A 406 54.04 42.46 2.37
N ARG A 407 53.66 43.15 3.46
CA ARG A 407 52.28 43.54 3.80
C ARG A 407 51.78 44.58 2.80
N ARG A 408 50.51 44.50 2.36
CA ARG A 408 49.55 45.61 2.34
C ARG A 408 48.15 45.19 1.82
N ASP A 409 47.15 45.76 2.49
CA ASP A 409 45.83 46.17 1.98
C ASP A 409 44.74 45.14 1.67
N LEU A 410 43.97 44.78 2.71
CA LEU A 410 42.55 44.43 2.58
C LEU A 410 41.72 45.06 3.74
N ARG A 411 41.55 46.38 3.68
CA ARG A 411 40.45 47.11 4.35
C ARG A 411 39.71 47.91 3.27
N LYS A 412 38.60 47.35 2.76
CA LYS A 412 37.44 48.07 2.17
C LYS A 412 36.52 47.06 1.46
N LYS A 413 35.49 46.61 2.17
CA LYS A 413 34.12 46.33 1.67
C LYS A 413 33.28 45.77 2.83
N ALA A 414 33.11 46.60 3.84
CA ALA A 414 31.94 46.56 4.71
C ALA A 414 31.04 47.74 4.30
N ARG A 415 29.72 47.52 4.34
CA ARG A 415 28.60 48.43 3.97
C ARG A 415 28.08 48.28 2.54
N ARG A 416 27.03 47.45 2.41
CA ARG A 416 25.71 47.82 1.85
C ARG A 416 24.85 46.55 1.75
N ALA A 417 24.00 46.33 2.74
CA ALA A 417 22.83 45.46 2.66
C ALA A 417 21.79 46.08 3.60
N GLU A 418 21.13 47.13 3.11
CA GLU A 418 19.93 47.70 3.73
C GLU A 418 18.71 46.92 3.26
N CYS A 419 17.86 46.60 4.23
CA CYS A 419 16.58 45.93 4.14
C CYS A 419 15.65 46.53 3.07
N ARG A 420 14.97 45.66 2.31
CA ARG A 420 13.68 45.99 1.67
C ARG A 420 12.70 44.85 1.89
N HIS A 421 11.69 45.12 2.72
CA HIS A 421 10.40 44.44 2.69
C HIS A 421 9.62 44.89 1.45
N PRO A 422 8.80 44.01 0.85
CA PRO A 422 7.65 44.43 0.06
C PRO A 422 6.36 44.12 0.83
N GLU A 423 5.65 45.18 1.22
CA GLU A 423 4.19 45.18 1.32
C GLU A 423 3.61 45.19 -0.10
N THR A 424 2.51 44.48 -0.33
CA THR A 424 1.36 44.94 -1.14
C THR A 424 0.18 43.99 -0.96
N THR A 425 -0.92 44.59 -0.51
CA THR A 425 -2.33 44.45 -0.94
C THR A 425 -2.68 43.42 -2.00
#